data_AF-A0A942PEN4-F1
#
_entry.id   AF-A0A942PEN4-F1
#
_cell.length_a   1.000
_cell.length_b   1.000
_cell.length_c   1.000
_cell.angle_alpha   90.00
_cell.angle_beta   90.00
_cell.angle_gamma   90.00
#
_symmetry.space_group_name_H-M   'P 1'
#
loop_
_entity.id
_entity.type
_entity.pdbx_description
1 polymer ?
#
loop_
_entity_poly.entity_id
_entity_poly.type
_entity_poly.pdbx_seq_one_letter_code
_entity_poly.pdbx_strand_id
1 'polypeptide(L)'
;MTEIKFSELIATIRNIGDAIIARSDNKVTWAANWETTLRGHYEPFKEKAKKENTRDPNELLDRHKVGACMMISILATRPLRTVDDSRPTPRWETVNQRLSLYIGIFIFRRYGVEDAKDSGDKDALTMHTASFNMPFPINKDGSYEDQTVRALYEATMAQRLDVFILANLLFLLDTHHRATYAP
;
A
#
# COMPACT_ATOMS: atom_id res chain seq x y z
N MET A 1 12.84 -15.78 -1.89
CA MET A 1 12.06 -14.54 -2.02
C MET A 1 12.51 -13.74 -3.24
N THR A 2 11.67 -13.66 -4.26
CA THR A 2 11.96 -12.92 -5.51
C THR A 2 11.61 -11.43 -5.33
N GLU A 3 12.48 -10.51 -5.78
CA GLU A 3 12.17 -9.08 -5.75
C GLU A 3 11.06 -8.76 -6.77
N ILE A 4 10.02 -8.04 -6.32
CA ILE A 4 8.96 -7.56 -7.22
C ILE A 4 9.57 -6.45 -8.10
N LYS A 5 9.52 -6.64 -9.41
CA LYS A 5 10.00 -5.63 -10.35
C LYS A 5 9.13 -4.38 -10.26
N PHE A 6 9.75 -3.21 -10.28
CA PHE A 6 9.01 -1.94 -10.24
C PHE A 6 7.99 -1.80 -11.39
N SER A 7 8.26 -2.38 -12.56
CA SER A 7 7.31 -2.41 -13.68
C SER A 7 6.00 -3.13 -13.33
N GLU A 8 6.08 -4.22 -12.56
CA GLU A 8 4.90 -4.95 -12.07
C GLU A 8 4.14 -4.12 -11.04
N LEU A 9 4.85 -3.41 -10.15
CA LEU A 9 4.23 -2.49 -9.20
C LEU A 9 3.47 -1.37 -9.94
N ILE A 10 4.03 -0.79 -10.99
CA ILE A 10 3.36 0.26 -11.78
C ILE A 10 2.07 -0.25 -12.42
N ALA A 11 2.07 -1.44 -13.01
CA ALA A 11 0.87 -2.03 -13.59
C ALA A 11 -0.23 -2.20 -12.53
N THR A 12 0.12 -2.68 -11.34
CA THR A 12 -0.82 -2.81 -10.22
C THR A 12 -1.32 -1.46 -9.70
N ILE A 13 -0.43 -0.47 -9.55
CA ILE A 13 -0.81 0.90 -9.13
C ILE A 13 -1.80 1.50 -10.10
N ARG A 14 -1.55 1.35 -11.40
CA ARG A 14 -2.45 1.80 -12.45
C ARG A 14 -3.82 1.13 -12.34
N ASN A 15 -3.87 -0.21 -12.26
CA ASN A 15 -5.13 -0.95 -12.15
C ASN A 15 -5.96 -0.53 -10.93
N ILE A 16 -5.33 -0.39 -9.76
CA ILE A 16 -6.01 0.02 -8.52
C ILE A 16 -6.46 1.48 -8.61
N GLY A 17 -5.60 2.37 -9.13
CA GLY A 17 -5.95 3.79 -9.28
C GLY A 17 -7.06 4.01 -10.30
N ASP A 18 -7.09 3.27 -11.41
CA ASP A 18 -8.17 3.31 -12.39
C ASP A 18 -9.50 2.85 -11.78
N ALA A 19 -9.49 1.83 -10.91
CA ALA A 19 -10.66 1.43 -10.16
C ALA A 19 -11.13 2.52 -9.16
N ILE A 20 -10.20 3.24 -8.52
CA ILE A 20 -10.53 4.38 -7.64
C ILE A 20 -11.13 5.53 -8.47
N ILE A 21 -10.55 5.83 -9.64
CA ILE A 21 -11.03 6.87 -10.56
C ILE A 21 -12.45 6.54 -11.05
N ALA A 22 -12.70 5.30 -11.46
CA ALA A 22 -14.02 4.86 -11.91
C ALA A 22 -15.09 5.03 -10.82
N ARG A 23 -14.75 4.72 -9.55
CA ARG A 23 -15.63 4.93 -8.37
C ARG A 23 -15.77 6.39 -7.95
N SER A 24 -15.00 7.29 -8.55
CA SER A 24 -15.04 8.73 -8.29
C SER A 24 -15.90 9.50 -9.29
N ASP A 25 -16.62 8.82 -10.19
CA ASP A 25 -17.37 9.44 -11.29
C ASP A 25 -16.47 10.38 -12.13
N ASN A 26 -15.22 9.97 -12.34
CA ASN A 26 -14.17 10.74 -13.03
C ASN A 26 -13.88 12.13 -12.41
N LYS A 27 -14.16 12.32 -11.11
CA LYS A 27 -13.76 13.53 -10.36
C LYS A 27 -12.29 13.52 -9.96
N VAL A 28 -11.60 12.40 -10.18
CA VAL A 28 -10.19 12.18 -9.93
C VAL A 28 -9.52 11.75 -11.22
N THR A 29 -8.27 12.17 -11.43
CA THR A 29 -7.44 11.79 -12.57
C THR A 29 -6.00 11.53 -12.13
N TRP A 30 -5.22 10.89 -13.00
CA TRP A 30 -3.78 10.75 -12.81
C TRP A 30 -3.08 12.10 -13.04
N ALA A 31 -2.12 12.42 -12.19
CA ALA A 31 -1.17 13.50 -12.45
C ALA A 31 -0.33 13.17 -13.70
N ALA A 32 0.06 14.20 -14.45
CA ALA A 32 1.02 14.04 -15.52
C ALA A 32 2.35 13.48 -14.96
N ASN A 33 2.97 12.54 -15.69
CA ASN A 33 4.25 11.93 -15.32
C ASN A 33 4.27 11.25 -13.94
N TRP A 34 3.11 10.82 -13.41
CA TRP A 34 3.02 10.27 -12.05
C TRP A 34 3.96 9.08 -11.82
N GLU A 35 4.20 8.23 -12.83
CA GLU A 35 5.09 7.06 -12.73
C GLU A 35 6.54 7.45 -12.46
N THR A 36 7.05 8.41 -13.24
CA THR A 36 8.42 8.91 -13.11
C THR A 36 8.61 9.61 -11.76
N THR A 37 7.65 10.45 -11.38
CA THR A 37 7.66 11.15 -10.08
C THR A 37 7.61 10.14 -8.93
N LEU A 38 6.74 9.13 -9.01
CA LEU A 38 6.62 8.09 -7.99
C LEU A 38 7.92 7.29 -7.86
N ARG A 39 8.52 6.87 -8.98
CA ARG A 39 9.82 6.18 -8.99
C ARG A 39 10.91 7.03 -8.33
N GLY A 40 10.97 8.31 -8.68
CA GLY A 40 11.94 9.25 -8.13
C GLY A 40 11.85 9.43 -6.62
N HIS A 41 10.67 9.21 -6.02
CA HIS A 41 10.49 9.17 -4.57
C HIS A 41 10.75 7.77 -3.97
N TYR A 42 10.28 6.71 -4.64
CA TYR A 42 10.37 5.35 -4.13
C TYR A 42 11.79 4.83 -3.98
N GLU A 43 12.64 4.97 -5.01
CA GLU A 43 13.99 4.41 -4.98
C GLU A 43 14.83 5.01 -3.82
N PRO A 44 14.85 6.33 -3.59
CA PRO A 44 15.54 6.90 -2.42
C PRO A 44 15.03 6.38 -1.07
N PHE A 45 13.71 6.22 -0.90
CA PHE A 45 13.15 5.66 0.34
C PHE A 45 13.57 4.20 0.54
N LYS A 46 13.51 3.38 -0.54
CA LYS A 46 13.93 1.97 -0.51
C LYS A 46 15.41 1.85 -0.15
N GLU A 47 16.27 2.62 -0.80
CA GLU A 47 17.72 2.64 -0.56
C GLU A 47 18.07 3.10 0.85
N LYS A 48 17.39 4.15 1.35
CA LYS A 48 17.56 4.61 2.73
C LYS A 48 17.14 3.52 3.72
N ALA A 49 15.96 2.93 3.54
CA ALA A 49 15.46 1.86 4.40
C ALA A 49 16.40 0.65 4.40
N LYS A 50 16.96 0.28 3.23
CA LYS A 50 17.97 -0.78 3.13
C LYS A 50 19.22 -0.46 3.94
N LYS A 51 19.83 0.71 3.74
CA LYS A 51 21.03 1.15 4.48
C LYS A 51 20.84 1.17 6.00
N GLU A 52 19.67 1.56 6.47
CA GLU A 52 19.37 1.66 7.91
C GLU A 52 19.03 0.32 8.56
N ASN A 53 18.66 -0.70 7.77
CA ASN A 53 18.09 -1.95 8.30
C ASN A 53 18.83 -3.22 7.92
N THR A 54 19.73 -3.19 6.92
CA THR A 54 20.51 -4.35 6.52
C THR A 54 21.99 -4.09 6.76
N ARG A 55 22.69 -5.08 7.33
CA ARG A 55 24.16 -5.03 7.47
C ARG A 55 24.86 -5.48 6.20
N ASP A 56 24.20 -6.36 5.44
CA ASP A 56 24.67 -6.83 4.15
C ASP A 56 23.97 -6.04 3.02
N PRO A 57 24.73 -5.40 2.10
CA PRO A 57 24.15 -4.72 0.93
C PRO A 57 23.46 -5.68 -0.04
N ASN A 58 23.69 -6.99 0.03
CA ASN A 58 23.02 -8.00 -0.79
C ASN A 58 21.73 -8.52 -0.15
N GLU A 59 21.47 -8.21 1.13
CA GLU A 59 20.25 -8.62 1.81
C GLU A 59 19.03 -7.91 1.20
N LEU A 60 17.95 -8.66 1.03
CA LEU A 60 16.68 -8.13 0.55
C LEU A 60 15.97 -7.38 1.68
N LEU A 61 15.32 -6.27 1.33
CA LEU A 61 14.53 -5.51 2.27
C LEU A 61 13.26 -6.29 2.66
N ASP A 62 12.91 -6.30 3.94
CA ASP A 62 11.66 -6.88 4.45
C ASP A 62 10.43 -6.37 3.66
N ARG A 63 9.49 -7.27 3.35
CA ARG A 63 8.31 -6.99 2.51
C ARG A 63 7.42 -5.87 3.06
N HIS A 64 7.31 -5.72 4.38
CA HIS A 64 6.52 -4.67 5.00
C HIS A 64 7.21 -3.32 4.85
N LYS A 65 8.54 -3.29 4.92
CA LYS A 65 9.34 -2.08 4.62
C LYS A 65 9.27 -1.70 3.13
N VAL A 66 9.29 -2.68 2.22
CA VAL A 66 9.06 -2.43 0.77
C VAL A 66 7.67 -1.80 0.56
N GLY A 67 6.63 -2.38 1.16
CA GLY A 67 5.28 -1.84 1.13
C GLY A 67 5.20 -0.42 1.68
N ALA A 68 5.80 -0.19 2.85
CA ALA A 68 5.83 1.12 3.51
C ALA A 68 6.56 2.21 2.69
N CYS A 69 7.68 1.87 2.04
CA CYS A 69 8.38 2.80 1.15
C CYS A 69 7.48 3.22 -0.03
N MET A 70 6.74 2.26 -0.61
CA MET A 70 5.79 2.57 -1.68
C MET A 70 4.61 3.41 -1.18
N MET A 71 4.04 3.08 -0.02
CA MET A 71 2.98 3.85 0.61
C MET A 71 3.38 5.32 0.80
N ILE A 72 4.53 5.58 1.43
CA ILE A 72 5.02 6.96 1.63
C ILE A 72 5.24 7.67 0.30
N SER A 73 5.76 6.97 -0.70
CA SER A 73 6.00 7.56 -2.02
C SER A 73 4.69 7.97 -2.69
N ILE A 74 3.64 7.15 -2.60
CA ILE A 74 2.29 7.50 -3.08
C ILE A 74 1.75 8.71 -2.32
N LEU A 75 1.86 8.71 -0.99
CA LEU A 75 1.36 9.81 -0.15
C LEU A 75 2.10 11.13 -0.40
N ALA A 76 3.41 11.08 -0.64
CA ALA A 76 4.24 12.24 -0.93
C ALA A 76 3.98 12.80 -2.33
N THR A 77 3.88 11.93 -3.34
CA THR A 77 3.75 12.35 -4.74
C THR A 77 2.31 12.65 -5.15
N ARG A 78 1.33 12.09 -4.41
CA ARG A 78 -0.11 12.24 -4.65
C ARG A 78 -0.45 12.02 -6.13
N PRO A 79 -0.25 10.81 -6.68
CA PRO A 79 -0.41 10.56 -8.10
C PRO A 79 -1.85 10.75 -8.60
N LEU A 80 -2.84 10.69 -7.71
CA LEU A 80 -4.24 11.00 -8.02
C LEU A 80 -4.59 12.45 -7.64
N ARG A 81 -5.24 13.17 -8.56
CA ARG A 81 -5.59 14.60 -8.45
C ARG A 81 -7.08 14.83 -8.69
N THR A 82 -7.66 15.81 -8.01
CA THR A 82 -9.02 16.29 -8.30
C THR A 82 -9.06 16.99 -9.64
N VAL A 83 -10.12 16.75 -10.42
CA VAL A 83 -10.31 17.38 -11.75
C VAL A 83 -10.79 18.85 -11.62
N ASP A 84 -11.39 19.20 -10.48
CA ASP A 84 -11.89 20.55 -10.18
C ASP A 84 -11.46 20.94 -8.76
N ASP A 85 -10.60 21.95 -8.65
CA ASP A 85 -9.99 22.43 -7.39
C ASP A 85 -10.90 23.40 -6.62
N SER A 86 -12.12 23.68 -7.12
CA SER A 86 -13.01 24.68 -6.52
C SER A 86 -13.50 24.36 -5.11
N ARG A 87 -13.30 23.11 -4.64
CA ARG A 87 -13.11 22.66 -3.25
C ARG A 87 -13.15 21.13 -3.24
N PRO A 88 -12.04 20.43 -2.96
CA PRO A 88 -12.09 18.99 -2.79
C PRO A 88 -13.07 18.65 -1.67
N THR A 89 -14.02 17.74 -1.92
CA THR A 89 -14.76 17.16 -0.81
C THR A 89 -13.81 16.27 0.00
N PRO A 90 -14.00 16.08 1.32
CA PRO A 90 -13.16 15.20 2.13
C PRO A 90 -13.00 13.78 1.55
N ARG A 91 -14.00 13.31 0.78
CA ARG A 91 -13.96 12.04 0.04
C ARG A 91 -12.86 12.00 -1.02
N TRP A 92 -12.58 13.11 -1.69
CA TRP A 92 -11.56 13.18 -2.75
C TRP A 92 -10.15 13.47 -2.22
N GLU A 93 -10.05 14.05 -1.03
CA GLU A 93 -8.75 14.30 -0.41
C GLU A 93 -8.04 13.02 0.04
N THR A 94 -8.79 11.94 0.24
CA THR A 94 -8.31 10.66 0.79
C THR A 94 -8.00 9.59 -0.27
N VAL A 95 -8.11 9.90 -1.56
CA VAL A 95 -7.92 8.91 -2.64
C VAL A 95 -6.48 8.38 -2.72
N ASN A 96 -5.49 9.22 -2.40
CA ASN A 96 -4.10 8.79 -2.34
C ASN A 96 -3.81 7.94 -1.09
N GLN A 97 -4.50 8.19 0.03
CA GLN A 97 -4.45 7.33 1.21
C GLN A 97 -5.02 5.94 0.92
N ARG A 98 -6.15 5.89 0.22
CA ARG A 98 -6.77 4.63 -0.21
C ARG A 98 -5.87 3.86 -1.19
N LEU A 99 -5.34 4.54 -2.21
CA LEU A 99 -4.38 3.96 -3.15
C LEU A 99 -3.14 3.42 -2.40
N SER A 100 -2.54 4.24 -1.53
CA SER A 100 -1.40 3.86 -0.70
C SER A 100 -1.69 2.61 0.12
N LEU A 101 -2.79 2.59 0.87
CA LEU A 101 -3.19 1.45 1.70
C LEU A 101 -3.30 0.16 0.87
N TYR A 102 -4.05 0.20 -0.23
CA TYR A 102 -4.23 -0.96 -1.10
C TYR A 102 -2.93 -1.46 -1.72
N ILE A 103 -2.01 -0.56 -2.08
CA ILE A 103 -0.71 -0.95 -2.61
C ILE A 103 0.20 -1.56 -1.55
N GLY A 104 0.22 -1.00 -0.33
CA GLY A 104 0.92 -1.61 0.79
C GLY A 104 0.42 -3.04 1.04
N ILE A 105 -0.90 -3.24 1.00
CA ILE A 105 -1.52 -4.55 1.19
C ILE A 105 -1.15 -5.51 0.06
N PHE A 106 -1.26 -5.07 -1.19
CA PHE A 106 -0.92 -5.88 -2.35
C PHE A 106 0.51 -6.40 -2.28
N ILE A 107 1.46 -5.52 -1.92
CA ILE A 107 2.88 -5.88 -1.85
C ILE A 107 3.10 -7.01 -0.86
N PHE A 108 2.64 -6.89 0.39
CA PHE A 108 2.91 -7.95 1.37
C PHE A 108 2.20 -9.26 1.02
N ARG A 109 0.96 -9.22 0.47
CA ARG A 109 0.27 -10.44 0.01
C ARG A 109 1.00 -11.11 -1.15
N ARG A 110 1.51 -10.33 -2.10
CA ARG A 110 2.29 -10.86 -3.23
C ARG A 110 3.49 -11.67 -2.74
N TYR A 111 4.22 -11.15 -1.74
CA TYR A 111 5.29 -11.88 -1.08
C TYR A 111 4.77 -13.11 -0.33
N GLY A 112 3.67 -13.00 0.41
CA GLY A 112 3.05 -14.14 1.09
C GLY A 112 2.65 -15.28 0.15
N VAL A 113 2.16 -14.97 -1.06
CA VAL A 113 1.88 -15.98 -2.10
C VAL A 113 3.16 -16.70 -2.55
N GLU A 114 4.25 -15.98 -2.77
CA GLU A 114 5.51 -16.60 -3.19
C GLU A 114 6.11 -17.45 -2.08
N ASP A 115 6.11 -16.94 -0.84
CA ASP A 115 6.59 -17.69 0.32
C ASP A 115 5.78 -19.00 0.51
N ALA A 116 4.45 -18.96 0.31
CA ALA A 116 3.58 -20.13 0.40
C ALA A 116 3.81 -21.13 -0.75
N LYS A 117 4.09 -20.65 -1.97
CA LYS A 117 4.47 -21.52 -3.09
C LYS A 117 5.81 -22.20 -2.84
N ASP A 118 6.79 -21.44 -2.37
CA ASP A 118 8.15 -21.93 -2.09
C ASP A 118 8.14 -22.96 -0.96
N SER A 119 7.30 -22.78 0.08
CA SER A 119 7.18 -23.72 1.20
C SER A 119 6.24 -24.90 0.93
N GLY A 120 5.39 -24.82 -0.10
CA GLY A 120 4.33 -25.79 -0.35
C GLY A 120 3.13 -25.69 0.60
N ASP A 121 3.02 -24.59 1.35
CA ASP A 121 1.92 -24.33 2.29
C ASP A 121 0.64 -23.93 1.54
N LYS A 122 -0.24 -24.92 1.35
CA LYS A 122 -1.51 -24.72 0.63
C LYS A 122 -2.50 -23.82 1.38
N ASP A 123 -2.44 -23.79 2.71
CA ASP A 123 -3.34 -22.98 3.53
C ASP A 123 -2.94 -21.51 3.43
N ALA A 124 -1.65 -21.21 3.56
CA ALA A 124 -1.11 -19.87 3.33
C ALA A 124 -1.34 -19.40 1.89
N LEU A 125 -1.19 -20.29 0.90
CA LEU A 125 -1.47 -19.96 -0.49
C LEU A 125 -2.94 -19.60 -0.69
N THR A 126 -3.86 -20.39 -0.13
CA THR A 126 -5.31 -20.14 -0.20
C THR A 126 -5.66 -18.82 0.47
N MET A 127 -5.13 -18.56 1.68
CA MET A 127 -5.30 -17.30 2.40
C MET A 127 -4.81 -16.09 1.58
N HIS A 128 -3.60 -16.16 1.02
CA HIS A 128 -3.03 -15.03 0.27
C HIS A 128 -3.62 -14.86 -1.15
N THR A 129 -4.32 -15.85 -1.69
CA THR A 129 -5.00 -15.78 -3.01
C THR A 129 -6.51 -15.57 -2.93
N ALA A 130 -7.12 -15.78 -1.76
CA ALA A 130 -8.54 -15.56 -1.54
C ALA A 130 -8.95 -14.12 -1.93
N SER A 131 -10.18 -14.00 -2.46
CA SER A 131 -10.83 -12.74 -2.84
C SER A 131 -10.57 -11.67 -1.79
N PHE A 132 -10.25 -10.45 -2.24
CA PHE A 132 -9.89 -9.30 -1.39
C PHE A 132 -11.07 -8.82 -0.53
N ASN A 133 -11.51 -9.64 0.41
CA ASN A 133 -12.16 -9.17 1.61
C ASN A 133 -11.02 -8.90 2.58
N MET A 134 -10.47 -7.69 2.51
CA MET A 134 -9.66 -7.19 3.63
C MET A 134 -10.44 -7.50 4.91
N PRO A 135 -9.86 -8.21 5.90
CA PRO A 135 -10.51 -8.46 7.18
C PRO A 135 -10.48 -7.15 7.97
N PHE A 136 -11.14 -6.14 7.42
CA PHE A 136 -11.46 -4.93 8.12
C PHE A 136 -12.54 -5.33 9.11
N PRO A 137 -12.25 -5.36 10.42
CA PRO A 137 -13.25 -5.73 11.40
C PRO A 137 -14.49 -4.87 11.19
N ILE A 138 -15.65 -5.51 11.20
CA ILE A 138 -16.93 -4.82 11.06
C ILE A 138 -17.09 -3.95 12.30
N ASN A 139 -16.98 -2.63 12.13
CA ASN A 139 -17.17 -1.68 13.21
C ASN A 139 -18.59 -1.08 13.12
N LYS A 140 -19.19 -0.80 14.27
CA LYS A 140 -20.50 -0.14 14.39
C LYS A 140 -20.49 1.30 13.83
N ASP A 141 -19.31 1.93 13.81
CA ASP A 141 -19.13 3.35 13.45
C ASP A 141 -18.58 3.58 12.02
N GLY A 142 -18.58 2.55 11.17
CA GLY A 142 -18.12 2.62 9.77
C GLY A 142 -17.18 1.48 9.37
N SER A 143 -16.70 1.47 8.12
CA SER A 143 -15.73 0.45 7.70
C SER A 143 -14.35 0.74 8.32
N TYR A 144 -13.65 -0.29 8.82
CA TYR A 144 -12.27 -0.11 9.32
C TYR A 144 -11.35 0.39 8.19
N GLU A 145 -11.66 0.09 6.93
CA GLU A 145 -10.99 0.70 5.77
C GLU A 145 -11.06 2.23 5.85
N ASP A 146 -12.25 2.79 5.95
CA ASP A 146 -12.45 4.23 5.93
C ASP A 146 -11.81 4.90 7.16
N GLN A 147 -11.86 4.24 8.32
CA GLN A 147 -11.16 4.71 9.52
C GLN A 147 -9.63 4.70 9.34
N THR A 148 -9.07 3.64 8.73
CA THR A 148 -7.64 3.54 8.44
C THR A 148 -7.21 4.61 7.43
N VAL A 149 -8.01 4.80 6.38
CA VAL A 149 -7.79 5.83 5.35
C VAL A 149 -7.83 7.23 5.98
N ARG A 150 -8.77 7.49 6.90
CA ARG A 150 -8.84 8.76 7.64
C ARG A 150 -7.64 8.94 8.57
N ALA A 151 -7.23 7.91 9.30
CA ALA A 151 -6.05 7.97 10.16
C ALA A 151 -4.77 8.25 9.34
N LEU A 152 -4.62 7.62 8.18
CA LEU A 152 -3.54 7.90 7.24
C LEU A 152 -3.59 9.35 6.74
N TYR A 153 -4.78 9.88 6.47
CA TYR A 153 -4.94 11.27 6.04
C TYR A 153 -4.49 12.25 7.12
N GLU A 154 -5.00 12.11 8.35
CA GLU A 154 -4.62 12.94 9.49
C GLU A 154 -3.11 12.86 9.78
N ALA A 155 -2.54 11.65 9.75
CA ALA A 155 -1.10 11.45 9.96
C ALA A 155 -0.25 12.05 8.83
N THR A 156 -0.73 12.01 7.58
CA THR A 156 -0.08 12.66 6.44
C THR A 156 -0.08 14.19 6.63
N MET A 157 -1.22 14.76 7.01
CA MET A 157 -1.35 16.21 7.23
C MET A 157 -0.50 16.69 8.40
N ALA A 158 -0.36 15.87 9.45
CA ALA A 158 0.50 16.17 10.59
C ALA A 158 2.00 15.90 10.33
N GLN A 159 2.39 15.40 9.15
CA GLN A 159 3.76 14.98 8.83
C GLN A 159 4.34 13.95 9.81
N ARG A 160 3.51 13.02 10.30
CA ARG A 160 3.88 12.01 11.31
C ARG A 160 4.06 10.61 10.74
N LEU A 161 4.16 10.48 9.42
CA LEU A 161 4.35 9.18 8.77
C LEU A 161 5.82 8.96 8.47
N ASP A 162 6.34 7.82 8.94
CA ASP A 162 7.64 7.28 8.56
C ASP A 162 7.52 5.82 8.13
N VAL A 163 8.57 5.31 7.49
CA VAL A 163 8.61 3.96 6.91
C VAL A 163 8.36 2.90 7.98
N PHE A 164 8.87 3.09 9.20
CA PHE A 164 8.75 2.12 10.28
C PHE A 164 7.33 2.03 10.82
N ILE A 165 6.65 3.17 10.99
CA ILE A 165 5.24 3.20 11.43
C ILE A 165 4.38 2.43 10.43
N LEU A 166 4.52 2.70 9.14
CA LEU A 166 3.74 2.01 8.12
C LEU A 166 4.15 0.54 7.96
N ALA A 167 5.42 0.21 8.10
CA ALA A 167 5.86 -1.19 8.07
C ALA A 167 5.26 -1.98 9.25
N ASN A 168 5.19 -1.40 10.44
CA ASN A 168 4.52 -2.01 11.59
C ASN A 168 3.02 -2.14 11.37
N LEU A 169 2.36 -1.15 10.77
CA LEU A 169 0.95 -1.26 10.39
C LEU A 169 0.72 -2.45 9.44
N LEU A 170 1.54 -2.58 8.40
CA LEU A 170 1.45 -3.69 7.44
C LEU A 170 1.73 -5.04 8.11
N PHE A 171 2.72 -5.10 9.01
CA PHE A 171 3.02 -6.29 9.79
C PHE A 171 1.83 -6.72 10.67
N LEU A 172 1.22 -5.79 11.41
CA LEU A 172 0.05 -6.07 12.23
C LEU A 172 -1.15 -6.55 11.40
N LEU A 173 -1.35 -5.97 10.22
CA LEU A 173 -2.39 -6.43 9.27
C LEU A 173 -2.10 -7.85 8.77
N ASP A 174 -0.85 -8.19 8.43
CA ASP A 174 -0.44 -9.55 8.04
C ASP A 174 -0.67 -10.53 9.20
N THR A 175 -0.22 -10.19 10.42
CA THR A 175 -0.42 -11.03 11.61
C THR A 175 -1.89 -11.26 11.93
N HIS A 176 -2.72 -10.22 11.89
CA HIS A 176 -4.16 -10.34 12.14
C HIS A 176 -4.85 -11.19 11.07
N HIS A 177 -4.48 -11.01 9.81
CA HIS A 177 -4.99 -11.83 8.72
C HIS A 177 -4.62 -13.30 8.93
N ARG A 178 -3.35 -13.60 9.23
CA ARG A 178 -2.91 -14.96 9.56
C ARG A 178 -3.69 -15.56 10.72
N ALA A 179 -3.91 -14.82 11.81
CA ALA A 179 -4.67 -15.31 12.95
C ALA A 179 -6.15 -15.58 12.62
N THR A 180 -6.74 -14.85 11.67
CA THR A 180 -8.14 -15.02 11.26
C THR A 180 -8.35 -16.27 10.40
N TYR A 181 -7.32 -16.66 9.63
CA TYR A 181 -7.37 -17.77 8.68
C TYR A 181 -6.52 -18.97 9.13
N ALA A 182 -5.89 -18.92 10.31
CA ALA A 182 -5.25 -20.05 10.94
C ALA A 182 -6.32 -20.99 11.52
N PRO A 183 -6.26 -22.30 11.23
CA PRO A 183 -7.20 -23.29 11.77
C PRO A 183 -7.08 -23.48 13.29
#